data_AF-A0A382Q5C3-F1
#
_entry.id   AF-A0A382Q5C3-F1
#
_cell.length_a   1.000
_cell.length_b   1.000
_cell.length_c   1.000
_cell.angle_alpha   90.00
_cell.angle_beta   90.00
_cell.angle_gamma   90.00
#
_symmetry.space_group_name_H-M   'P 1'
#
loop_
_entity.id
_entity.type
_entity.pdbx_description
1 polymer ?
#
loop_
_entity_poly.entity_id
_entity_poly.type
_entity_poly.pdbx_seq_one_letter_code
_entity_poly.pdbx_strand_id
1 'polypeptide(L)' 'MPIEQNAPELERIVSSGASIEKLGDGYGGDQGPAEGPLWWKEGGYLLFSDIHNNKRMKWAQG' A
#
# COMPACT_ATOMS: atom_id res chain seq x y z
N MET A 1 14.03 2.74 -1.55
CA MET A 1 13.94 4.21 -1.41
C MET A 1 13.93 4.51 0.08
N PRO A 2 14.84 5.35 0.60
CA PRO A 2 14.88 5.68 2.03
C PRO A 2 13.69 6.57 2.40
N ILE A 3 13.26 6.49 3.65
CA ILE A 3 12.23 7.38 4.20
C ILE A 3 12.88 8.75 4.46
N GLU A 4 12.30 9.81 3.91
CA GLU A 4 12.75 11.18 4.17
C GLU A 4 12.18 11.70 5.50
N GLN A 5 13.06 12.17 6.37
CA GLN A 5 12.72 12.70 7.69
C GLN A 5 12.76 14.23 7.70
N ASN A 6 11.59 14.85 7.47
CA ASN A 6 11.43 16.31 7.51
C ASN A 6 11.41 16.90 8.93
N ALA A 7 11.10 16.09 9.95
CA ALA A 7 11.06 16.49 11.35
C ALA A 7 11.44 15.31 12.29
N PRO A 8 12.06 15.55 13.46
CA PRO A 8 12.45 14.50 14.41
C PRO A 8 11.31 13.58 14.87
N GLU A 9 10.08 14.10 14.93
CA GLU A 9 8.91 13.39 15.45
C GLU A 9 8.48 12.20 14.58
N LEU A 10 8.92 12.13 13.31
CA LEU A 10 8.64 11.00 12.43
C LEU A 10 9.12 9.67 13.03
N GLU A 11 10.22 9.69 13.81
CA GLU A 11 10.77 8.51 14.48
C GLU A 11 9.79 7.87 15.49
N ARG A 12 8.76 8.60 15.94
CA ARG A 12 7.69 8.04 16.78
C ARG A 12 6.68 7.21 15.99
N ILE A 13 6.69 7.31 14.67
CA ILE A 13 5.77 6.62 13.75
C ILE A 13 6.52 5.54 12.98
N VAL A 14 7.69 5.85 12.41
CA VAL A 14 8.51 4.94 11.61
C VAL A 14 9.99 5.34 11.66
N SER A 15 10.89 4.34 11.64
CA SER A 15 12.34 4.59 11.54
C SER A 15 12.72 5.10 10.15
N SER A 16 13.62 6.08 10.06
CA SER A 16 14.20 6.53 8.78
C SER A 16 14.97 5.43 8.03
N GLY A 17 15.43 4.39 8.75
CA GLY A 17 16.06 3.20 8.18
C GLY A 17 15.09 2.11 7.72
N ALA A 18 13.77 2.28 7.90
CA ALA A 18 12.79 1.28 7.49
C ALA A 18 12.73 1.14 5.96
N SER A 19 12.56 -0.10 5.48
CA SER A 19 12.44 -0.40 4.06
C SER A 19 10.98 -0.33 3.60
N ILE A 20 10.73 0.33 2.48
CA ILE A 20 9.44 0.24 1.77
C ILE A 20 9.37 -1.12 1.08
N GLU A 21 8.37 -1.91 1.43
CA GLU A 21 8.09 -3.21 0.79
C GLU A 21 7.12 -3.03 -0.39
N LYS A 22 7.43 -3.70 -1.51
CA LYS A 22 6.54 -3.77 -2.67
C LYS A 22 5.71 -5.05 -2.61
N LEU A 23 4.46 -4.95 -2.21
CA LEU A 23 3.54 -6.09 -2.08
C LEU A 23 2.98 -6.60 -3.41
N GLY A 24 3.03 -5.80 -4.48
CA GLY A 24 2.60 -6.18 -5.81
C GLY A 24 2.70 -5.05 -6.84
N ASP A 25 2.49 -5.39 -8.11
CA ASP A 25 2.40 -4.46 -9.25
C ASP A 25 1.41 -4.95 -10.31
N GLY A 26 1.30 -4.21 -11.42
CA GLY A 26 0.40 -4.52 -12.55
C GLY A 26 -1.04 -4.04 -12.36
N TYR A 27 -1.31 -3.26 -11.31
CA TYR A 27 -2.63 -2.73 -11.00
C TYR A 27 -2.81 -1.30 -11.50
N GLY A 28 -4.04 -0.94 -11.86
CA GLY A 28 -4.43 0.38 -12.31
C GLY A 28 -4.35 0.58 -13.84
N GLY A 29 -3.77 -0.36 -14.59
CA GLY A 29 -3.68 -0.26 -16.06
C GLY A 29 -2.86 0.93 -16.57
N ASP A 30 -3.03 1.30 -17.84
CA ASP A 30 -2.20 2.33 -18.50
C ASP A 30 -2.49 3.77 -18.02
N GLN A 31 -3.61 3.99 -17.32
CA GLN A 31 -4.15 5.34 -17.06
C GLN A 31 -4.22 5.74 -15.59
N GLY A 32 -3.78 4.93 -14.63
CA GLY A 32 -3.92 5.32 -13.24
C GLY A 32 -3.55 4.25 -12.25
N PRO A 33 -3.59 4.56 -10.94
CA PRO A 33 -3.05 3.68 -9.92
C PRO A 33 -4.07 2.62 -9.47
N ALA A 34 -3.59 1.66 -8.68
CA ALA A 34 -4.44 0.98 -7.71
C ALA A 34 -5.03 2.00 -6.72
N GLU A 35 -6.31 1.90 -6.40
CA GLU A 35 -7.00 2.93 -5.60
C GLU A 35 -7.94 2.35 -4.54
N GLY A 36 -8.42 3.23 -3.66
CA GLY A 36 -9.36 2.90 -2.60
C GLY A 36 -8.88 1.81 -1.63
N PRO A 37 -7.63 1.87 -1.12
CA PRO A 37 -7.15 0.88 -0.16
C PRO A 37 -7.98 0.93 1.13
N LEU A 38 -8.40 -0.24 1.61
CA LEU A 38 -9.10 -0.43 2.87
C LEU A 38 -8.53 -1.66 3.58
N TRP A 39 -8.05 -1.47 4.80
CA TRP A 39 -7.71 -2.60 5.67
C TRP A 39 -8.98 -3.15 6.33
N TRP A 40 -9.30 -4.41 6.03
CA TRP A 40 -10.42 -5.12 6.66
C TRP A 40 -9.91 -5.93 7.85
N LYS A 41 -9.97 -5.31 9.03
CA LYS A 41 -9.32 -5.83 10.25
C LYS A 41 -9.83 -7.22 10.64
N GLU A 42 -11.14 -7.44 10.58
CA GLU A 42 -11.79 -8.69 11.00
C GLU A 42 -11.35 -9.88 10.16
N GLY A 43 -10.96 -9.64 8.91
CA GLY A 43 -10.51 -10.66 7.96
C GLY A 43 -9.01 -10.71 7.75
N GLY A 44 -8.25 -9.75 8.29
CA GLY A 44 -6.79 -9.69 8.14
C GLY A 44 -6.33 -9.50 6.70
N TYR A 45 -7.04 -8.69 5.90
CA TYR A 45 -6.65 -8.46 4.51
C TYR A 45 -6.86 -7.00 4.06
N LEU A 46 -6.07 -6.60 3.07
CA LEU A 46 -6.20 -5.34 2.35
C LEU A 46 -7.12 -5.54 1.15
N LEU A 47 -8.14 -4.70 1.02
CA LEU A 47 -8.92 -4.54 -0.21
C LEU A 47 -8.46 -3.29 -0.95
N PHE A 48 -8.48 -3.35 -2.27
CA PHE A 48 -8.27 -2.20 -3.15
C PHE A 48 -8.89 -2.46 -4.52
N SER A 49 -9.05 -1.39 -5.31
CA SER A 49 -9.59 -1.44 -6.66
C SER A 49 -8.47 -1.39 -7.69
N ASP A 50 -8.53 -2.31 -8.65
CA ASP A 50 -7.80 -2.25 -9.91
C ASP A 50 -8.76 -1.69 -10.97
N ILE A 51 -8.88 -0.35 -10.97
CA ILE A 51 -10.03 0.37 -11.56
C ILE A 51 -10.13 0.12 -13.06
N HIS A 52 -9.02 0.27 -13.80
CA HIS A 52 -9.02 0.14 -15.26
C HIS A 52 -9.10 -1.30 -15.76
N ASN A 53 -8.95 -2.28 -14.87
CA ASN A 53 -9.19 -3.70 -15.15
C ASN A 53 -10.54 -4.21 -14.62
N ASN A 54 -11.38 -3.32 -14.06
CA ASN A 54 -12.69 -3.65 -13.50
C ASN A 54 -12.64 -4.80 -12.47
N LYS A 55 -11.64 -4.79 -11.59
CA LYS A 55 -11.44 -5.82 -10.56
C LYS A 55 -11.33 -5.20 -9.17
N ARG A 56 -11.83 -5.95 -8.18
CA ARG A 56 -11.48 -5.75 -6.77
C ARG A 56 -10.42 -6.76 -6.39
N MET A 57 -9.37 -6.27 -5.76
CA MET A 57 -8.24 -7.07 -5.34
C MET A 57 -8.28 -7.27 -3.83
N LYS A 58 -7.77 -8.43 -3.40
CA LYS A 58 -7.55 -8.76 -2.00
C LYS A 58 -6.10 -9.19 -1.85
N TRP A 59 -5.40 -8.58 -0.92
CA TRP A 59 -4.10 -9.05 -0.46
C TRP A 59 -4.22 -9.50 0.99
N ALA A 60 -3.76 -10.71 1.28
CA ALA A 60 -3.64 -11.23 2.62
C ALA A 60 -2.20 -11.75 2.77
N GLN A 61 -1.61 -11.54 3.94
CA GLN A 61 -0.36 -12.20 4.27
C GLN A 61 -0.60 -13.71 4.32
N GLY A 62 0.31 -14.48 3.73
CA GLY A 62 0.24 -15.94 3.70
C GLY A 62 0.20 -16.54 5.10
#